data_AF-A0A2M7PQ32-F1
#
_entry.id   AF-A0A2M7PQ32-F1
#
_cell.length_a   1.000
_cell.length_b   1.000
_cell.length_c   1.000
_cell.angle_alpha   90.00
_cell.angle_beta   90.00
_cell.angle_gamma   90.00
#
_symmetry.space_group_name_H-M   'P 1'
#
loop_
_entity.id
_entity.type
_entity.pdbx_description
1 polymer ?
#
loop_
_entity_poly.entity_id
_entity_poly.type
_entity_poly.pdbx_seq_one_letter_code
_entity_poly.pdbx_strand_id
1 'polypeptide(L)'
;YTRANHRIHGTTRKVPQEVFEKEEKLKLIPLPQEEFKLASVGIRKVYHDCHIYVDYNYYSVPFEYVGKEVEIELSKNLLKVFYQGKEIALHPRL
;
A
#
# COMPACT_ATOMS: atom_id res chain seq x y z
N TYR A 1 -19.84 -19.72 -9.94
CA TYR A 1 -19.15 -20.99 -9.66
C TYR A 1 -18.01 -21.19 -10.66
N THR A 2 -16.76 -21.20 -10.21
CA THR A 2 -15.59 -21.39 -11.09
C THR A 2 -15.33 -22.87 -11.34
N ARG A 3 -15.68 -23.35 -12.54
CA ARG A 3 -15.45 -24.73 -13.03
C ARG A 3 -13.99 -25.19 -12.88
N ALA A 4 -13.04 -24.26 -12.83
CA ALA A 4 -11.61 -24.55 -12.70
C ALA A 4 -11.23 -25.23 -11.37
N ASN A 5 -11.87 -24.88 -10.25
CA ASN A 5 -11.48 -25.41 -8.93
C ASN A 5 -11.96 -26.85 -8.70
N HIS A 6 -12.95 -27.28 -9.48
CA HIS A 6 -13.63 -28.57 -9.32
C HIS A 6 -13.23 -29.60 -10.38
N ARG A 7 -12.51 -29.21 -11.44
CA ARG A 7 -12.01 -30.14 -12.46
C ARG A 7 -10.69 -30.76 -12.02
N ILE A 8 -10.38 -31.93 -12.57
CA ILE A 8 -9.03 -32.49 -12.48
C ILE A 8 -8.06 -31.53 -13.19
N HIS A 9 -7.04 -31.08 -12.47
CA HIS A 9 -6.02 -30.21 -13.02
C HIS A 9 -5.09 -31.00 -13.94
N GLY A 10 -4.75 -30.43 -15.10
CA GLY A 10 -4.02 -31.16 -16.16
C GLY A 10 -2.61 -31.61 -15.77
N THR A 11 -1.94 -30.86 -14.89
CA THR A 11 -0.57 -31.17 -14.46
C THR A 11 -0.51 -32.02 -13.19
N THR A 12 -1.24 -31.62 -12.13
CA THR A 12 -1.20 -32.30 -10.83
C THR A 12 -2.09 -33.53 -10.78
N ARG A 13 -3.02 -33.69 -11.74
CA ARG A 13 -4.03 -34.75 -11.79
C ARG A 13 -4.90 -34.86 -10.53
N LYS A 14 -4.94 -33.81 -9.72
CA LYS A 14 -5.79 -33.67 -8.54
C LYS A 14 -6.89 -32.63 -8.79
N VAL A 15 -7.95 -32.65 -7.99
CA VAL A 15 -8.97 -31.60 -7.95
C VAL A 15 -8.48 -30.48 -7.02
N PRO A 16 -8.29 -29.24 -7.49
CA PRO A 16 -7.73 -28.15 -6.68
C PRO A 16 -8.46 -27.92 -5.35
N GLN A 17 -9.79 -27.95 -5.36
CA GLN A 17 -10.57 -27.76 -4.13
C GLN A 17 -10.31 -28.84 -3.08
N GLU A 18 -10.18 -30.09 -3.49
CA GLU A 18 -9.89 -31.18 -2.54
C GLU A 18 -8.50 -31.03 -1.92
N VAL A 19 -7.51 -30.61 -2.71
CA VAL A 19 -6.15 -30.36 -2.21
C VAL A 19 -6.15 -29.21 -1.22
N PHE A 20 -6.87 -28.14 -1.53
CA PHE A 20 -7.02 -27.01 -0.64
C PHE A 20 -7.62 -27.43 0.71
N GLU A 21 -8.75 -28.14 0.69
CA GLU A 21 -9.47 -28.55 1.90
C GLU A 21 -8.68 -29.56 2.75
N LYS A 22 -7.99 -30.52 2.13
CA LYS A 22 -7.30 -31.62 2.83
C LYS A 22 -5.88 -31.27 3.26
N GLU A 23 -5.15 -30.46 2.48
CA GLU A 23 -3.70 -30.29 2.64
C GLU A 23 -3.28 -28.83 2.91
N GLU A 24 -3.87 -27.85 2.21
CA GLU A 24 -3.37 -26.46 2.23
C GLU A 24 -4.02 -25.61 3.33
N LYS A 25 -5.33 -25.78 3.57
CA LYS A 25 -6.11 -24.96 4.51
C LYS A 25 -5.54 -24.98 5.93
N LEU A 26 -5.04 -26.13 6.39
CA LEU A 26 -4.43 -26.28 7.72
C LEU A 26 -3.06 -25.60 7.85
N LYS A 27 -2.42 -25.25 6.72
CA LYS A 27 -1.11 -24.59 6.67
C LYS A 27 -1.22 -23.07 6.52
N LEU A 28 -2.42 -22.54 6.29
CA LEU A 28 -2.64 -21.10 6.15
C LEU A 28 -2.55 -20.41 7.51
N ILE A 29 -1.97 -19.21 7.49
CA ILE A 29 -2.06 -18.27 8.60
C ILE A 29 -3.47 -17.66 8.65
N PRO A 30 -3.95 -17.26 9.84
CA PRO A 30 -5.20 -16.51 9.94
C PRO A 30 -5.14 -15.24 9.10
N LEU A 31 -6.30 -14.81 8.60
CA LEU A 31 -6.42 -13.55 7.88
C LEU A 31 -5.90 -12.42 8.80
N PRO A 32 -4.90 -11.62 8.36
CA PRO A 32 -4.43 -10.49 9.13
C PRO A 32 -5.60 -9.54 9.45
N GLN A 33 -5.60 -8.99 10.67
CA GLN A 33 -6.62 -8.00 11.07
C GLN A 33 -6.46 -6.68 10.30
N GLU A 34 -5.22 -6.34 9.93
CA GLU A 34 -4.93 -5.17 9.11
C GLU A 34 -5.07 -5.50 7.62
N GLU A 35 -5.75 -4.62 6.89
CA GLU A 35 -5.79 -4.70 5.43
C GLU A 35 -4.39 -4.55 4.82
N PHE A 36 -4.17 -5.21 3.68
CA PHE A 36 -2.95 -5.02 2.89
C PHE A 36 -2.85 -3.58 2.38
N LYS A 37 -1.79 -2.86 2.77
CA LYS A 37 -1.58 -1.46 2.40
C LYS A 37 -0.82 -1.38 1.07
N LEU A 38 -1.51 -1.00 0.00
CA LEU A 38 -0.87 -0.54 -1.23
C LEU A 38 -0.41 0.90 -1.03
N ALA A 39 0.86 1.07 -0.69
CA ALA A 39 1.48 2.38 -0.57
C ALA A 39 2.14 2.78 -1.89
N SER A 40 1.73 3.91 -2.46
CA SER A 40 2.46 4.54 -3.58
C SER A 40 3.50 5.50 -3.02
N VAL A 41 4.75 5.35 -3.43
CA VAL A 41 5.86 6.22 -3.00
C VAL A 41 6.25 7.21 -4.09
N GLY A 42 6.78 8.37 -3.69
CA GLY A 42 7.26 9.38 -4.64
C GLY A 42 8.11 10.45 -3.99
N ILE A 43 8.66 11.35 -4.80
CA ILE A 43 9.45 12.51 -4.34
C ILE A 43 8.71 13.79 -4.73
N ARG A 44 8.67 14.76 -3.81
CA ARG A 44 8.10 16.09 -4.04
C ARG A 44 9.04 17.17 -3.54
N LYS A 45 9.08 18.30 -4.25
CA LYS A 45 9.79 19.49 -3.81
C LYS A 45 8.86 20.32 -2.92
N VAL A 46 9.37 20.77 -1.78
CA VAL A 46 8.66 21.71 -0.93
C VAL A 46 8.74 23.10 -1.55
N TYR A 47 7.58 23.69 -1.80
CA TYR A 47 7.44 25.03 -2.36
C TYR A 47 7.68 26.13 -1.31
N HIS A 48 7.85 27.36 -1.80
CA HIS A 48 8.19 28.54 -0.99
C HIS A 48 7.09 28.90 0.02
N ASP A 49 5.86 28.47 -0.22
CA ASP A 49 4.70 28.62 0.64
C ASP A 49 4.57 27.50 1.69
N CYS A 50 5.62 26.68 1.88
CA CYS A 50 5.63 25.55 2.82
C CYS A 50 4.65 24.42 2.47
N HIS A 51 4.34 24.21 1.19
CA HIS A 51 3.48 23.11 0.75
C HIS A 51 4.18 22.16 -0.24
N ILE A 52 3.64 20.94 -0.34
CA ILE A 52 3.87 20.03 -1.46
C ILE A 52 2.56 19.83 -2.23
N TYR A 53 2.67 19.64 -3.55
CA TYR A 53 1.52 19.38 -4.41
C TYR A 53 1.40 17.90 -4.74
N VAL A 54 0.29 17.29 -4.34
CA VAL A 54 0.00 15.86 -4.53
C VAL A 54 -1.48 15.67 -4.84
N ASP A 55 -1.79 14.91 -5.89
CA ASP A 55 -3.16 14.60 -6.32
C ASP A 55 -4.08 15.82 -6.34
N TYR A 56 -3.64 16.90 -7.00
CA TYR A 56 -4.37 18.17 -7.10
C TYR A 56 -4.59 18.95 -5.81
N ASN A 57 -4.00 18.50 -4.70
CA ASN A 57 -4.10 19.12 -3.38
C ASN A 57 -2.75 19.65 -2.89
N TYR A 58 -2.79 20.67 -2.05
CA TYR A 58 -1.62 21.21 -1.36
C TYR A 58 -1.61 20.74 0.09
N TYR A 59 -0.47 20.20 0.52
CA TYR A 59 -0.27 19.69 1.87
C TYR A 59 0.86 20.45 2.54
N SER A 60 0.61 20.97 3.74
CA SER A 60 1.59 21.76 4.47
C SER A 60 2.73 20.90 5.01
N VAL A 61 3.91 21.47 5.07
CA VAL A 61 5.11 20.87 5.66
C VAL A 61 5.84 21.91 6.50
N PRO A 62 6.65 21.51 7.50
CA PRO A 62 7.39 22.49 8.30
C PRO A 62 8.33 23.37 7.46
N PHE A 63 8.43 24.65 7.81
CA PHE A 63 9.16 25.65 7.02
C PHE A 63 10.65 25.33 6.81
N GLU A 64 11.26 24.58 7.73
CA GLU A 64 12.66 24.15 7.65
C GLU A 64 12.96 23.24 6.44
N TYR A 65 11.92 22.76 5.75
CA TYR A 65 12.03 21.91 4.56
C TYR A 65 11.80 22.65 3.24
N VAL A 66 11.53 23.96 3.25
CA VAL A 66 11.35 24.75 2.01
C VAL A 66 12.52 24.58 1.06
N GLY A 67 12.21 24.30 -0.21
CA GLY A 67 13.19 24.09 -1.27
C GLY A 67 13.84 22.69 -1.30
N LYS A 68 13.65 21.88 -0.25
CA LYS A 68 14.16 20.51 -0.19
C LYS A 68 13.25 19.54 -0.93
N GLU A 69 13.82 18.42 -1.34
CA GLU A 69 13.07 17.25 -1.80
C GLU A 69 12.72 16.35 -0.61
N VAL A 70 11.46 15.93 -0.58
CA VAL A 70 10.88 15.08 0.47
C VAL A 70 10.26 13.84 -0.19
N GLU A 71 10.32 12.72 0.52
CA GLU A 71 9.67 11.48 0.13
C GLU A 71 8.22 11.51 0.61
N ILE A 72 7.31 10.97 -0.19
CA ILE A 72 5.90 10.81 0.18
C ILE A 72 5.50 9.35 0.13
N GLU A 73 4.64 8.94 1.05
CA GLU A 73 3.97 7.65 1.05
C GLU A 73 2.45 7.88 1.05
N LEU A 74 1.79 7.41 0.00
CA LEU A 74 0.35 7.53 -0.20
C LEU A 74 -0.32 6.21 0.11
N SER A 75 -1.12 6.21 1.17
CA SER A 75 -2.07 5.16 1.48
C SER A 75 -3.47 5.52 0.96
N LYS A 76 -4.44 4.62 1.17
CA LYS A 76 -5.84 4.84 0.80
C LYS A 76 -6.40 6.15 1.37
N ASN A 77 -6.09 6.46 2.64
CA ASN A 77 -6.69 7.57 3.39
C ASN A 77 -5.67 8.59 3.92
N LEU A 78 -4.37 8.37 3.69
CA LEU A 78 -3.31 9.14 4.33
C LEU A 78 -2.20 9.48 3.33
N LEU A 79 -1.61 10.64 3.55
CA LEU A 79 -0.37 11.08 2.93
C LEU A 79 0.65 11.31 4.05
N LYS A 80 1.77 10.59 3.99
CA LYS A 80 2.92 10.81 4.86
C LYS A 80 4.02 11.51 4.09
N VAL A 81 4.73 12.40 4.76
CA VAL A 81 5.88 13.12 4.20
C VAL A 81 7.10 12.80 5.06
N PHE A 82 8.18 12.41 4.40
CA PHE A 82 9.45 12.04 5.03
C PHE A 82 10.59 12.90 4.48
N TYR A 83 11.57 13.18 5.34
CA TYR A 83 12.85 13.75 4.93
C TYR A 83 13.96 12.90 5.55
N GLN A 84 14.82 12.30 4.72
CA GLN A 84 15.92 11.44 5.16
C GLN A 84 15.46 10.32 6.11
N GLY A 85 14.33 9.67 5.78
CA GLY A 85 13.74 8.60 6.58
C GLY A 85 12.99 9.04 7.85
N LYS A 86 12.95 10.34 8.18
CA LYS A 86 12.17 10.86 9.30
C LYS A 86 10.81 11.37 8.82
N GLU A 87 9.72 10.96 9.46
CA GLU A 87 8.39 11.53 9.20
C GLU A 87 8.35 12.98 9.67
N ILE A 88 7.96 13.90 8.78
CA ILE A 88 7.92 15.35 9.04
C ILE A 88 6.50 15.91 8.96
N ALA A 89 5.57 15.21 8.30
CA ALA A 89 4.16 15.56 8.25
C ALA A 89 3.29 14.34 7.93
N LEU A 90 2.04 14.37 8.42
CA LEU A 90 1.01 13.37 8.18
C LEU A 90 -0.32 14.08 7.92
N HIS A 91 -0.98 13.73 6.82
CA HIS A 91 -2.24 14.36 6.40
C HIS A 91 -3.28 13.32 6.02
N PRO A 92 -4.58 13.60 6.22
CA PRO A 92 -5.64 12.87 5.53
C PRO A 92 -5.52 13.12 4.02
N ARG A 93 -5.67 12.07 3.22
CA ARG A 93 -5.72 12.20 1.76
C ARG A 93 -7.12 12.60 1.33
N LEU A 94 -7.23 13.72 0.61
CA LEU A 94 -8.49 14.26 0.06
C LEU A 94 -8.76 13.74 -1.35
#